data_AF-A0A528FKB5-F1
#
_entry.id   AF-A0A528FKB5-F1
#
_cell.length_a   1.000
_cell.length_b   1.000
_cell.length_c   1.000
_cell.angle_alpha   90.00
_cell.angle_beta   90.00
_cell.angle_gamma   90.00
#
_symmetry.space_group_name_H-M   'P 1'
#
loop_
_entity.id
_entity.type
_entity.pdbx_description
1 polymer ?
#
loop_
_entity_poly.entity_id
_entity_poly.type
_entity_poly.pdbx_seq_one_letter_code
_entity_poly.pdbx_strand_id
1 'polypeptide(L)' 'SYPEDIVRVVALEQNRGPGGARNVGLELARGRWVAVLDSDDAVYPGRICTMIDRAEKAGAAIAVDNLQVVREDGVAEETM' A
#
# COMPACT_ATOMS: atom_id res chain seq x y z
N SER A 1 20.69 3.06 2.43
CA SER A 1 20.03 1.74 2.39
C SER A 1 18.92 1.74 3.42
N TYR A 2 17.75 1.20 3.10
CA TYR A 2 16.73 0.95 4.12
C TYR A 2 17.19 -0.23 4.98
N PRO A 3 16.86 -0.25 6.29
CA PRO A 3 17.21 -1.38 7.15
C PRO A 3 16.60 -2.67 6.58
N GLU A 4 17.41 -3.72 6.43
CA GLU A 4 17.00 -5.01 5.83
C GLU A 4 15.90 -5.73 6.65
N ASP A 5 15.76 -5.37 7.93
CA ASP A 5 14.70 -5.81 8.81
C ASP A 5 13.33 -5.17 8.48
N ILE A 6 13.30 -4.08 7.72
CA ILE A 6 12.08 -3.36 7.33
C ILE A 6 11.66 -3.69 5.89
N VAL A 7 12.59 -3.98 4.98
CA VAL A 7 12.30 -4.26 3.56
C VAL A 7 12.79 -5.64 3.15
N ARG A 8 11.89 -6.48 2.64
CA ARG A 8 12.19 -7.83 2.13
C ARG A 8 11.80 -7.97 0.67
N VAL A 9 12.72 -8.46 -0.16
CA VAL A 9 12.47 -8.68 -1.60
C VAL A 9 11.99 -10.11 -1.90
N VAL A 10 10.76 -10.17 -2.39
CA VAL A 10 9.94 -11.28 -2.96
C VAL A 10 10.20 -11.72 -4.42
N ALA A 11 11.27 -12.42 -4.80
CA ALA A 11 11.40 -12.85 -6.21
C ALA A 11 10.60 -14.15 -6.51
N LEU A 12 9.73 -14.11 -7.51
CA LEU A 12 9.00 -15.30 -8.00
C LEU A 12 9.77 -15.99 -9.12
N GLU A 13 9.76 -17.33 -9.15
CA GLU A 13 10.39 -18.12 -10.20
C GLU A 13 9.78 -17.89 -11.58
N GLN A 14 8.50 -17.52 -11.64
CA GLN A 14 7.74 -17.28 -12.88
C GLN A 14 6.82 -16.09 -12.70
N ASN A 15 6.54 -15.37 -13.79
CA ASN A 15 5.57 -14.28 -13.80
C ASN A 15 4.15 -14.83 -13.56
N ARG A 16 3.50 -14.38 -12.48
CA ARG A 16 2.11 -14.75 -12.11
C ARG A 16 1.13 -13.59 -12.20
N GLY A 17 1.53 -12.50 -12.87
CA GLY A 17 0.80 -11.23 -12.90
C GLY A 17 0.74 -10.54 -11.54
N PRO A 18 0.14 -9.33 -11.47
CA PRO A 18 0.07 -8.53 -10.25
C PRO A 18 -0.74 -9.21 -9.14
N GLY A 19 -1.84 -9.89 -9.49
CA GLY A 19 -2.63 -10.65 -8.51
C GLY A 19 -1.84 -11.78 -7.85
N GLY A 20 -1.09 -12.56 -8.65
CA GLY A 20 -0.24 -13.63 -8.13
C GLY A 20 0.89 -13.13 -7.24
N ALA A 21 1.50 -11.99 -7.58
CA ALA A 21 2.51 -11.35 -6.74
C ALA A 21 1.93 -10.87 -5.40
N ARG A 22 0.76 -10.22 -5.42
CA ARG A 22 0.06 -9.78 -4.20
C ARG A 22 -0.32 -10.95 -3.29
N ASN A 23 -0.82 -12.05 -3.85
CA ASN A 23 -1.16 -13.24 -3.05
C ASN A 23 0.04 -13.80 -2.29
N VAL A 24 1.20 -13.92 -2.94
CA VAL A 24 2.44 -14.35 -2.26
C VAL A 24 2.86 -13.35 -1.19
N GLY A 25 2.71 -12.04 -1.45
CA GLY A 25 2.96 -11.00 -0.44
C GLY A 25 2.05 -11.14 0.79
N LEU A 26 0.76 -11.40 0.58
CA LEU A 26 -0.23 -11.61 1.64
C LEU A 26 0.08 -12.85 2.48
N GLU A 27 0.47 -13.96 1.85
CA GLU A 27 0.87 -15.19 2.55
C GLU A 27 2.09 -14.99 3.46
N LEU A 28 3.01 -14.09 3.08
CA LEU A 28 4.24 -13.81 3.83
C LEU A 28 4.08 -12.68 4.87
N ALA A 29 3.00 -11.89 4.80
CA ALA A 29 2.76 -10.77 5.67
C ALA A 29 2.57 -11.24 7.13
N ARG A 30 3.21 -10.55 8.07
CA ARG A 30 3.15 -10.86 9.51
C ARG A 30 2.49 -9.76 10.35
N GLY A 31 2.08 -8.66 9.71
CA GLY A 31 1.45 -7.54 10.38
C GLY A 31 0.00 -7.85 10.76
N ARG A 32 -0.49 -7.22 11.84
CA ARG A 32 -1.93 -7.26 12.19
C ARG A 32 -2.81 -6.58 11.15
N TRP A 33 -2.27 -5.53 10.53
CA TRP A 33 -2.85 -4.85 9.38
C TRP A 33 -1.96 -5.08 8.16
N VAL A 34 -2.59 -5.26 7.00
CA VAL A 34 -1.88 -5.35 5.72
C VAL A 34 -2.41 -4.26 4.80
N ALA A 35 -1.50 -3.49 4.23
CA ALA A 35 -1.78 -2.52 3.19
C ALA A 35 -1.07 -2.95 1.90
N VAL A 36 -1.77 -2.85 0.78
CA VAL A 36 -1.19 -3.02 -0.55
C VAL A 36 -0.88 -1.62 -1.08
N LEU A 37 0.33 -1.43 -1.60
CA LEU A 37 0.76 -0.21 -2.27
C LEU A 37 1.37 -0.63 -3.61
N ASP A 38 0.87 -0.06 -4.70
CA ASP A 38 1.40 -0.31 -6.03
C ASP A 38 2.73 0.42 -6.23
N SER A 39 3.59 -0.10 -7.11
CA SER A 39 4.99 0.34 -7.23
C SER A 39 5.16 1.73 -7.82
N ASP A 40 4.11 2.25 -8.44
CA ASP A 40 3.96 3.56 -9.05
C ASP A 40 3.25 4.57 -8.14
N ASP A 41 2.82 4.15 -6.95
CA ASP A 41 2.13 5.00 -5.98
C ASP A 41 3.01 5.43 -4.80
N ALA A 42 2.54 6.44 -4.07
CA ALA A 42 3.11 6.90 -2.81
C ALA A 42 2.04 7.18 -1.76
N VAL A 43 2.44 7.29 -0.50
CA VAL A 43 1.53 7.63 0.61
C VAL A 43 2.04 8.81 1.41
N TYR A 44 1.12 9.68 1.82
CA TYR A 44 1.45 10.79 2.72
C TYR A 44 1.94 10.29 4.09
N PRO A 45 2.89 11.01 4.72
CA PRO A 45 3.28 10.73 6.10
C PRO A 45 2.07 10.68 7.04
N GLY A 46 1.97 9.64 7.85
CA GLY A 46 0.90 9.47 8.84
C GLY A 46 -0.45 8.96 8.30
N ARG A 47 -0.62 8.80 6.98
CA ARG A 47 -1.87 8.26 6.38
C ARG A 47 -2.23 6.91 6.98
N ILE A 48 -1.31 5.94 6.92
CA ILE A 48 -1.55 4.56 7.39
C ILE A 48 -1.88 4.53 8.89
N CYS A 49 -1.16 5.30 9.72
CA CYS A 49 -1.44 5.39 11.15
C CYS A 49 -2.85 5.93 11.43
N THR A 50 -3.26 6.96 10.70
CA THR A 50 -4.61 7.56 10.83
C THR A 50 -5.70 6.58 10.43
N MET A 51 -5.49 5.82 9.34
CA MET A 51 -6.45 4.79 8.89
C MET A 51 -6.62 3.68 9.93
N ILE A 52 -5.51 3.19 10.49
CA ILE A 52 -5.52 2.15 11.53
C ILE A 52 -6.26 2.66 12.78
N ASP A 53 -5.92 3.84 13.30
CA ASP A 53 -6.54 4.41 14.50
C ASP A 53 -8.07 4.57 14.33
N ARG A 54 -8.53 5.02 13.16
CA ARG A 54 -9.95 5.12 12.85
C ARG A 54 -10.64 3.76 12.81
N ALA A 55 -10.02 2.77 12.18
CA ALA A 55 -10.59 1.43 12.09
C ALA A 55 -10.69 0.77 13.47
N GLU A 56 -9.67 0.92 14.31
CA GLU A 56 -9.69 0.40 15.68
C GLU A 56 -10.79 1.04 16.53
N LYS A 57 -10.92 2.38 16.49
CA LYS A 57 -11.98 3.10 17.21
C LYS A 57 -13.37 2.69 16.76
N ALA A 58 -13.53 2.35 15.48
CA ALA A 58 -14.79 1.88 14.91
C ALA A 58 -15.04 0.37 15.12
N GLY A 59 -14.07 -0.39 15.63
CA GLY A 59 -14.13 -1.85 15.66
C GLY A 59 -14.21 -2.48 14.25
N ALA A 60 -13.69 -1.78 13.24
CA ALA A 60 -13.75 -2.20 11.84
C ALA A 60 -12.61 -3.16 11.50
N ALA A 61 -12.89 -4.12 10.60
CA ALA A 61 -11.88 -5.05 10.09
C ALA A 61 -11.11 -4.50 8.88
N ILE A 62 -11.65 -3.49 8.20
CA ILE A 62 -11.08 -2.91 6.97
C ILE A 62 -11.19 -1.39 7.05
N ALA A 63 -10.12 -0.71 6.65
CA ALA A 63 -10.08 0.74 6.45
C ALA A 63 -9.92 1.03 4.96
N VAL A 64 -10.73 1.95 4.44
CA VAL A 64 -10.60 2.48 3.07
C VAL A 64 -10.69 3.99 3.15
N ASP A 65 -9.88 4.68 2.36
CA ASP A 65 -9.90 6.13 2.22
C ASP A 65 -9.86 6.53 0.73
N ASN A 66 -9.67 7.82 0.48
CA ASN A 66 -9.67 8.36 -0.88
C ASN A 66 -8.26 8.35 -1.49
N LEU A 67 -8.19 8.48 -2.81
CA LEU A 67 -6.93 8.61 -3.55
C LEU A 67 -6.76 10.04 -4.06
N GLN A 68 -5.50 10.46 -4.21
CA GLN A 68 -5.14 11.64 -4.99
C GLN A 68 -4.57 11.16 -6.32
N VAL A 69 -5.14 11.62 -7.42
CA VAL A 69 -4.62 11.31 -8.75
C VAL A 69 -3.41 12.20 -9.03
N VAL A 70 -2.29 11.57 -9.34
CA VAL A 70 -1.10 12.26 -9.85
C VAL A 70 -0.94 11.86 -11.31
N ARG A 71 -0.95 12.84 -12.21
CA ARG A 71 -0.76 12.58 -13.63
C ARG A 71 0.71 12.43 -13.95
N GLU A 72 1.05 11.40 -14.73
CA GLU A 72 2.42 11.18 -15.21
C GLU A 72 2.88 12.26 -16.20
N ASP A 73 1.95 12.93 -16.86
CA ASP A 73 2.22 13.98 -17.86
C ASP A 73 2.68 15.32 -17.25
N GLY A 74 2.75 15.40 -15.92
CA GLY A 74 3.20 16.60 -15.20
C GLY A 74 2.22 17.77 -15.26
N VAL A 75 1.02 17.59 -15.81
CA VAL A 75 -0.03 18.62 -15.84
C VAL A 75 -0.73 18.63 -14.49
N ALA A 76 -0.54 19.70 -13.72
CA ALA A 76 -1.30 19.92 -12.49
C ALA A 76 -2.80 19.97 -12.81
N GLU A 77 -3.64 19.31 -12.01
CA GLU A 77 -5.10 19.39 -12.18
C GLU A 77 -5.53 20.87 -12.10
N GLU A 78 -6.07 21.40 -13.20
CA GLU A 78 -6.82 22.64 -13.16
C GLU A 78 -7.99 22.42 -12.21
N THR A 79 -7.98 23.12 -11.09
CA THR A 79 -9.10 23.16 -10.17
C THR A 79 -10.28 23.79 -10.92
N MET A 80 -11.30 23.00 -11.23
CA MET A 80 -12.65 23.52 -11.48
C MET A 80 -13.49 23.39 -10.21
#